data_AF-A0A5J4S3L9-F1
#
_entry.id   AF-A0A5J4S3L9-F1
#
_cell.length_a   1.000
_cell.length_b   1.000
_cell.length_c   1.000
_cell.angle_alpha   90.00
_cell.angle_beta   90.00
_cell.angle_gamma   90.00
#
_symmetry.space_group_name_H-M   'P 1'
#
loop_
_entity.id
_entity.type
_entity.pdbx_description
1 polymer ?
#
loop_
_entity_poly.entity_id
_entity_poly.type
_entity_poly.pdbx_seq_one_letter_code
_entity_poly.pdbx_strand_id
1 'polypeptide(L)'
;GLLDPYSIYGRMATNVFRSLYMTGNNLLASVFSSFNNYTFYQTDATIRSLFSFFGGIVMFLLVGYLAWKYGRTWCNTICPVGTVLGFISKRSLFKIRIDANKCNKCELCAGACKAACINSQESTIDYSRCVDCYNCLEVCKRGALSYSPSCGKQSKTVKEEKQVTDKSKRQFLLSGLTTGLAAATAVPKAVAQKGVQMSGAQVAYKVKYPVMPPGAVSIKHLQAHCTSCHLCISKCPSKVLRPAFMEYGVGGIMQPVADFEKGFCNYDCTVCGEVCPNGAIHKLTVEEKHSIQPGRVVFIKENCVVYTDETSCGACSEHCPTQAVAMVPYQNGLTIPQVDTEICVGCGGCEHICPVRPYRAIHVEGNSVQLKAKPFAEEEKKDVDVDNFGF
;
A
#
# COMPACT_ATOMS: atom_id res chain seq x y z
N GLY A 1 -2.44 -8.56 -6.57
CA GLY A 1 -3.21 -7.29 -6.41
C GLY A 1 -2.59 -6.05 -7.06
N LEU A 2 -1.41 -6.11 -7.70
CA LEU A 2 -0.75 -4.88 -8.16
C LEU A 2 -1.52 -4.14 -9.29
N LEU A 3 -2.19 -4.87 -10.19
CA LEU A 3 -2.91 -4.30 -11.34
C LEU A 3 -4.41 -4.05 -11.07
N ASP A 4 -4.86 -4.30 -9.84
CA ASP A 4 -6.26 -4.08 -9.46
C ASP A 4 -6.60 -2.57 -9.48
N PRO A 5 -7.65 -2.13 -10.21
CA PRO A 5 -8.00 -0.72 -10.33
C PRO A 5 -8.23 -0.03 -8.99
N TYR A 6 -8.88 -0.71 -8.03
CA TYR A 6 -9.16 -0.14 -6.72
C TYR A 6 -7.87 0.08 -5.93
N SER A 7 -6.96 -0.89 -5.97
CA SER A 7 -5.68 -0.82 -5.28
C SER A 7 -4.73 0.20 -5.90
N ILE A 8 -4.77 0.34 -7.23
CA ILE A 8 -4.06 1.40 -7.96
C ILE A 8 -4.56 2.78 -7.52
N TYR A 9 -5.87 2.99 -7.52
CA TYR A 9 -6.47 4.24 -7.06
C TYR A 9 -6.12 4.54 -5.60
N GLY A 10 -6.22 3.54 -4.72
CA GLY A 10 -5.81 3.65 -3.32
C GLY A 10 -4.39 4.17 -3.17
N ARG A 11 -3.43 3.58 -3.89
CA ARG A 11 -2.02 4.03 -3.88
C ARG A 11 -1.84 5.44 -4.44
N MET A 12 -2.54 5.81 -5.51
CA MET A 12 -2.50 7.18 -6.03
C MET A 12 -3.04 8.18 -5.01
N ALA A 13 -4.19 7.88 -4.40
CA ALA A 13 -4.81 8.73 -3.41
C ALA A 13 -3.94 8.89 -2.16
N THR A 14 -3.39 7.80 -1.62
CA THR A 14 -2.63 7.82 -0.37
C THR A 14 -1.22 8.34 -0.54
N ASN A 15 -0.53 8.00 -1.63
CA ASN A 15 0.87 8.33 -1.80
C ASN A 15 1.05 9.63 -2.59
N VAL A 16 0.22 9.90 -3.60
CA VAL A 16 0.40 11.06 -4.49
C VAL A 16 -0.50 12.22 -4.05
N PHE A 17 -1.83 12.03 -4.11
CA PHE A 17 -2.77 13.13 -3.88
C PHE A 17 -2.75 13.65 -2.44
N ARG A 18 -2.62 12.77 -1.46
CA ARG A 18 -2.48 13.20 -0.05
C ARG A 18 -1.24 14.04 0.17
N SER A 19 -0.09 13.63 -0.38
CA SER A 19 1.16 14.40 -0.24
C SER A 19 1.04 15.75 -0.93
N LEU A 20 0.50 15.80 -2.15
CA LEU A 20 0.23 17.06 -2.85
C LEU A 20 -0.72 17.97 -2.06
N TYR A 21 -1.78 17.41 -1.48
CA TYR A 21 -2.73 18.15 -0.66
C TYR A 21 -2.09 18.72 0.61
N MET A 22 -1.30 17.92 1.35
CA MET A 22 -0.63 18.37 2.58
C MET A 22 0.45 19.41 2.29
N THR A 23 1.27 19.20 1.25
CA THR A 23 2.25 20.20 0.82
C THR A 23 1.57 21.49 0.35
N GLY A 24 0.46 21.39 -0.38
CA GLY A 24 -0.36 22.54 -0.76
C GLY A 24 -0.94 23.27 0.45
N ASN A 25 -1.48 22.55 1.43
CA ASN A 25 -1.96 23.13 2.69
C ASN A 25 -0.85 23.85 3.45
N ASN A 26 0.36 23.28 3.51
CA ASN A 26 1.49 23.93 4.17
C ASN A 26 1.97 25.19 3.43
N LEU A 27 1.94 25.16 2.09
CA LEU A 27 2.23 26.35 1.28
C LEU A 27 1.20 27.46 1.56
N LEU A 28 -0.09 27.12 1.57
CA LEU A 28 -1.15 28.05 1.94
C LEU A 28 -1.00 28.55 3.37
N ALA A 29 -0.68 27.68 4.32
CA ALA A 29 -0.41 28.07 5.71
C ALA A 29 0.73 29.08 5.80
N SER A 30 1.83 28.88 5.07
CA SER A 30 2.96 29.82 5.02
C SER A 30 2.59 31.17 4.40
N VAL A 31 1.75 31.17 3.36
CA VAL A 31 1.29 32.40 2.72
C VAL A 31 0.34 33.15 3.65
N PHE A 32 -0.66 32.48 4.22
CA PHE A 32 -1.67 33.11 5.07
C PHE A 32 -1.12 33.54 6.44
N SER A 33 -0.15 32.81 7.01
CA SER A 33 0.56 33.27 8.21
C SER A 33 1.32 34.57 7.97
N SER A 34 1.82 34.79 6.74
CA SER A 34 2.46 36.05 6.36
C SER A 34 1.48 37.23 6.31
N PHE A 35 0.17 36.94 6.18
CA PHE A 35 -0.92 37.93 6.24
C PHE A 35 -1.63 37.95 7.61
N ASN A 36 -1.02 37.40 8.67
CA ASN A 36 -1.60 37.28 10.03
C ASN A 36 -2.94 36.52 10.07
N ASN A 37 -3.17 35.59 9.14
CA ASN A 37 -4.36 34.77 9.09
C ASN A 37 -4.01 33.30 9.36
N TYR A 38 -4.56 32.73 10.44
CA TYR A 38 -4.26 31.37 10.91
C TYR A 38 -5.32 30.33 10.53
N THR A 39 -6.10 30.60 9.49
CA THR A 39 -7.12 29.65 9.00
C THR A 39 -6.49 28.31 8.58
N PHE A 40 -5.22 28.31 8.17
CA PHE A 40 -4.47 27.10 7.79
C PHE A 40 -3.35 26.83 8.78
N TYR A 41 -3.28 25.60 9.31
CA TYR A 41 -2.19 25.14 10.18
C TYR A 41 -1.23 24.23 9.41
N GLN A 42 0.05 24.25 9.79
CA GLN A 42 1.05 23.37 9.18
C GLN A 42 0.81 21.92 9.60
N THR A 43 0.96 21.02 8.63
CA THR A 43 0.76 19.58 8.77
C THR A 43 2.02 18.82 8.37
N ASP A 44 2.29 17.69 9.00
CA ASP A 44 3.44 16.85 8.62
C ASP A 44 3.25 16.25 7.21
N ALA A 45 3.88 16.86 6.21
CA ALA A 45 3.91 16.36 4.83
C ALA A 45 5.08 15.39 4.62
N THR A 46 5.11 14.27 5.36
CA THR A 46 6.20 13.29 5.22
C THR A 46 5.87 12.22 4.18
N ILE A 47 6.74 12.08 3.17
CA ILE A 47 6.67 10.96 2.22
C ILE A 47 7.19 9.70 2.91
N ARG A 48 6.34 8.69 3.08
CA ARG A 48 6.70 7.44 3.79
C ARG A 48 7.68 6.58 3.00
N SER A 49 7.54 6.52 1.68
CA SER A 49 8.42 5.76 0.77
C SER A 49 8.48 6.43 -0.60
N LEU A 50 9.68 6.83 -1.03
CA LEU A 50 9.91 7.40 -2.36
C LEU A 50 9.51 6.42 -3.46
N PHE A 51 9.81 5.13 -3.27
CA PHE A 51 9.44 4.07 -4.22
C PHE A 51 7.94 4.03 -4.49
N SER A 52 7.13 4.10 -3.43
CA SER A 52 5.66 4.07 -3.58
C SER A 52 5.07 5.37 -4.13
N PHE A 53 5.74 6.49 -3.89
CA PHE A 53 5.38 7.79 -4.45
C PHE A 53 5.59 7.81 -5.97
N PHE A 54 6.81 7.51 -6.43
CA PHE A 54 7.14 7.46 -7.86
C PHE A 54 6.36 6.37 -8.58
N GLY A 55 6.19 5.20 -7.97
CA GLY A 55 5.34 4.14 -8.53
C GLY A 55 3.89 4.59 -8.72
N GLY A 56 3.35 5.38 -7.80
CA GLY A 56 2.02 5.98 -7.92
C GLY A 56 1.92 6.99 -9.08
N ILE A 57 2.91 7.87 -9.24
CA ILE A 57 2.96 8.86 -10.33
C ILE A 57 3.04 8.16 -11.69
N VAL A 58 3.93 7.19 -11.84
CA VAL A 58 4.09 6.44 -13.10
C VAL A 58 2.79 5.76 -13.48
N MET A 59 2.11 5.11 -12.52
CA MET A 59 0.80 4.50 -12.78
C MET A 59 -0.27 5.55 -13.13
N PHE A 60 -0.26 6.73 -12.50
CA PHE A 60 -1.21 7.79 -12.79
C PHE A 60 -1.06 8.34 -14.20
N LEU A 61 0.18 8.62 -14.60
CA LEU A 61 0.50 9.07 -15.96
C LEU A 61 0.19 7.99 -17.00
N LEU A 62 0.49 6.72 -16.70
CA LEU A 62 0.21 5.61 -17.62
C LEU A 62 -1.31 5.41 -17.80
N VAL A 63 -2.08 5.37 -16.72
CA VAL A 63 -3.55 5.23 -16.79
C VAL A 63 -4.16 6.47 -17.46
N GLY A 64 -3.70 7.67 -17.14
CA GLY A 64 -4.15 8.92 -17.76
C GLY A 64 -3.84 8.98 -19.26
N TYR A 65 -2.65 8.56 -19.68
CA TYR A 65 -2.27 8.47 -21.09
C TYR A 65 -3.13 7.46 -21.86
N LEU A 66 -3.34 6.27 -21.30
CA LEU A 66 -4.19 5.25 -21.90
C LEU A 66 -5.66 5.71 -21.98
N ALA A 67 -6.14 6.39 -20.94
CA ALA A 67 -7.47 7.00 -20.89
C ALA A 67 -7.65 8.07 -21.98
N TRP A 68 -6.67 8.94 -22.14
CA TRP A 68 -6.71 10.03 -23.12
C TRP A 68 -6.66 9.51 -24.56
N LYS A 69 -5.75 8.57 -24.87
CA LYS A 69 -5.53 8.11 -26.25
C LYS A 69 -6.50 7.02 -26.70
N TYR A 70 -6.91 6.14 -25.81
CA TYR A 70 -7.67 4.95 -26.16
C TYR A 70 -8.97 4.78 -25.36
N GLY A 71 -9.38 5.78 -24.58
CA GLY A 71 -10.54 5.69 -23.70
C GLY A 71 -10.33 4.67 -22.57
N ARG A 72 -11.36 3.91 -22.17
CA ARG A 72 -11.29 2.99 -21.01
C ARG A 72 -10.54 1.68 -21.28
N THR A 73 -9.41 1.71 -21.97
CA THR A 73 -8.58 0.53 -22.25
C THR A 73 -8.12 -0.18 -20.99
N TRP A 74 -7.71 0.55 -19.95
CA TRP A 74 -7.32 -0.09 -18.69
C TRP A 74 -8.41 -1.02 -18.17
N CYS A 75 -9.66 -0.55 -18.17
CA CYS A 75 -10.79 -1.34 -17.68
C CYS A 75 -11.20 -2.44 -18.65
N ASN A 76 -11.03 -2.26 -19.97
CA ASN A 76 -11.55 -3.20 -20.98
C ASN A 76 -10.53 -4.28 -21.42
N THR A 77 -9.23 -4.01 -21.31
CA THR A 77 -8.18 -4.91 -21.84
C THR A 77 -7.10 -5.29 -20.84
N ILE A 78 -6.78 -4.43 -19.86
CA ILE A 78 -5.73 -4.69 -18.87
C ILE A 78 -6.33 -5.31 -17.60
N CYS A 79 -7.50 -4.84 -17.18
CA CYS A 79 -8.20 -5.37 -16.03
C CYS A 79 -8.73 -6.78 -16.32
N PRO A 80 -8.40 -7.80 -15.51
CA PRO A 80 -8.80 -9.19 -15.76
C PRO A 80 -10.32 -9.35 -15.83
N VAL A 81 -11.06 -8.62 -15.00
CA VAL A 81 -12.54 -8.64 -15.00
C VAL A 81 -13.08 -8.11 -16.33
N GLY A 82 -12.56 -7.00 -16.83
CA GLY A 82 -13.03 -6.43 -18.08
C GLY A 82 -12.64 -7.26 -19.30
N THR A 83 -11.47 -7.90 -19.29
CA THR A 83 -11.06 -8.82 -20.35
C THR A 83 -11.97 -10.04 -20.43
N VAL A 84 -12.36 -10.61 -19.28
CA VAL A 84 -13.32 -11.74 -19.23
C VAL A 84 -14.69 -11.30 -19.72
N LEU A 85 -15.20 -10.15 -19.26
CA LEU A 85 -16.50 -9.62 -19.68
C LEU A 85 -16.52 -9.29 -21.18
N GLY A 86 -15.47 -8.66 -21.72
CA GLY A 86 -15.34 -8.36 -23.15
C GLY A 86 -15.27 -9.64 -23.99
N PHE A 87 -14.63 -10.70 -23.49
CA PHE A 87 -14.62 -12.00 -24.16
C PHE A 87 -15.99 -12.68 -24.19
N ILE A 88 -16.75 -12.61 -23.09
CA ILE A 88 -18.12 -13.12 -23.02
C ILE A 88 -19.03 -12.33 -23.96
N SER A 89 -18.94 -10.98 -23.97
CA SER A 89 -19.73 -10.14 -24.88
C SER A 89 -19.36 -10.39 -26.35
N LYS A 90 -18.08 -10.60 -26.68
CA LYS A 90 -17.67 -10.96 -28.05
C LYS A 90 -18.37 -12.23 -28.56
N ARG A 91 -18.62 -13.21 -27.67
CA ARG A 91 -19.31 -14.47 -27.96
C ARG A 91 -20.82 -14.45 -27.66
N SER A 92 -21.39 -13.30 -27.30
CA SER A 92 -22.82 -13.23 -26.99
C SER A 92 -23.68 -13.54 -28.23
N LEU A 93 -24.77 -14.27 -28.01
CA LEU A 93 -25.73 -14.63 -29.05
C LEU A 93 -26.58 -13.44 -29.51
N PHE A 94 -26.64 -12.36 -28.74
CA PHE A 94 -27.43 -11.16 -29.03
C PHE A 94 -26.55 -9.93 -28.92
N LYS A 95 -26.57 -9.10 -29.96
CA LYS A 95 -25.65 -7.97 -30.10
C LYS A 95 -26.40 -6.70 -30.48
N ILE A 96 -25.86 -5.58 -30.04
CA ILE A 96 -26.33 -4.24 -30.44
C ILE A 96 -25.86 -3.98 -31.87
N ARG A 97 -26.77 -3.60 -32.77
CA ARG A 97 -26.48 -3.27 -34.18
C ARG A 97 -26.99 -1.88 -34.52
N ILE A 98 -26.26 -1.20 -35.41
CA ILE A 98 -26.63 0.10 -35.96
C ILE A 98 -27.24 -0.12 -37.35
N ASP A 99 -28.47 0.34 -37.55
CA ASP A 99 -29.11 0.44 -38.86
C ASP A 99 -28.60 1.70 -39.57
N ALA A 100 -27.76 1.50 -40.59
CA ALA A 100 -27.15 2.59 -41.37
C ALA A 100 -28.20 3.48 -42.06
N ASN A 101 -29.40 2.96 -42.35
CA ASN A 101 -30.45 3.73 -43.02
C ASN A 101 -31.13 4.73 -42.09
N LYS A 102 -31.20 4.42 -40.79
CA LYS A 102 -31.83 5.27 -39.76
C LYS A 102 -30.82 6.16 -39.04
N CYS A 103 -29.54 5.78 -39.08
CA CYS A 103 -28.45 6.51 -38.43
C CYS A 103 -28.12 7.80 -39.17
N ASN A 104 -28.10 8.92 -38.44
CA ASN A 104 -27.70 10.23 -38.95
C ASN A 104 -26.33 10.69 -38.46
N LYS A 105 -25.54 9.77 -37.89
CA LYS A 105 -24.18 10.05 -37.39
C LYS A 105 -24.10 11.21 -36.39
N CYS A 106 -25.11 11.34 -35.51
CA CYS A 106 -25.16 12.42 -34.50
C CYS A 106 -24.19 12.27 -33.31
N GLU A 107 -23.38 11.20 -33.28
CA GLU A 107 -22.35 10.90 -32.25
C GLU A 107 -22.82 10.76 -30.80
N LEU A 108 -24.11 10.95 -30.52
CA LEU A 108 -24.68 10.85 -29.17
C LEU A 108 -24.47 9.46 -28.54
N CYS A 109 -24.59 8.39 -29.34
CA CYS A 109 -24.35 7.03 -28.87
C CYS A 109 -22.86 6.78 -28.56
N ALA A 110 -21.94 7.40 -29.31
CA ALA A 110 -20.51 7.31 -29.06
C ALA A 110 -20.13 8.02 -27.76
N GLY A 111 -20.71 9.20 -27.49
CA GLY A 111 -20.53 9.90 -26.22
C GLY A 111 -21.10 9.16 -25.01
N ALA A 112 -22.25 8.50 -25.16
CA ALA A 112 -22.87 7.68 -24.11
C ALA A 112 -22.16 6.34 -23.87
N CYS A 113 -21.34 5.89 -24.83
CA CYS A 113 -20.64 4.62 -24.77
C CYS A 113 -19.50 4.67 -23.76
N LYS A 114 -19.74 4.13 -22.56
CA LYS A 114 -18.74 4.00 -21.49
C LYS A 114 -17.49 3.24 -21.94
N ALA A 115 -17.62 2.30 -22.89
CA ALA A 115 -16.51 1.50 -23.40
C ALA A 115 -15.77 2.13 -24.60
N ALA A 116 -16.22 3.28 -25.12
CA ALA A 116 -15.69 3.93 -26.32
C ALA A 116 -15.53 2.96 -27.52
N CYS A 117 -16.53 2.09 -27.73
CA CYS A 117 -16.51 1.02 -28.73
C CYS A 117 -17.39 1.29 -29.96
N ILE A 118 -18.01 2.47 -30.06
CA ILE A 118 -18.91 2.83 -31.16
C ILE A 118 -18.23 3.87 -32.06
N ASN A 119 -18.08 3.55 -33.35
CA ASN A 119 -17.67 4.52 -34.37
C ASN A 119 -18.91 4.99 -35.14
N SER A 120 -19.32 6.23 -34.90
CA SER A 120 -20.52 6.82 -35.52
C SER A 120 -20.34 7.11 -37.01
N GLN A 121 -19.10 7.36 -37.47
CA GLN A 121 -18.82 7.70 -38.87
C GLN A 121 -18.96 6.48 -39.77
N GLU A 122 -18.44 5.35 -39.30
CA GLU A 122 -18.50 4.04 -39.98
C GLU A 122 -19.77 3.25 -39.63
N SER A 123 -20.55 3.70 -38.63
CA SER A 123 -21.70 2.96 -38.08
C SER A 123 -21.33 1.54 -37.62
N THR A 124 -20.11 1.38 -37.08
CA THR A 124 -19.56 0.11 -36.60
C THR A 124 -19.47 0.10 -35.07
N ILE A 125 -19.60 -1.11 -34.50
CA ILE A 125 -19.42 -1.35 -33.06
C ILE A 125 -18.34 -2.41 -32.90
N ASP A 126 -17.33 -2.10 -32.09
CA ASP A 126 -16.30 -3.04 -31.70
C ASP A 126 -16.77 -3.91 -30.53
N TYR A 127 -17.26 -5.10 -30.87
CA TYR A 127 -17.76 -6.08 -29.90
C TYR A 127 -16.68 -6.67 -28.98
N SER A 128 -15.39 -6.45 -29.24
CA SER A 128 -14.34 -6.91 -28.33
C SER A 128 -14.26 -6.09 -27.05
N ARG A 129 -14.75 -4.84 -27.10
CA ARG A 129 -14.77 -3.89 -25.99
C ARG A 129 -16.17 -3.59 -25.46
N CYS A 130 -17.22 -3.95 -26.22
CA CYS A 130 -18.59 -3.82 -25.76
C CYS A 130 -18.81 -4.69 -24.52
N VAL A 131 -19.55 -4.16 -23.54
CA VAL A 131 -19.99 -4.90 -22.33
C VAL A 131 -21.52 -4.98 -22.24
N ASP A 132 -22.20 -4.70 -23.36
CA ASP A 132 -23.66 -4.76 -23.50
C ASP A 132 -24.44 -4.02 -22.39
N CYS A 133 -23.98 -2.82 -22.00
CA CYS A 133 -24.61 -1.99 -20.97
C CYS A 133 -25.88 -1.22 -21.41
N TYR A 134 -26.26 -1.31 -22.68
CA TYR A 134 -27.46 -0.71 -23.29
C TYR A 134 -27.62 0.83 -23.25
N ASN A 135 -26.74 1.59 -22.61
CA ASN A 135 -26.79 3.06 -22.58
C ASN A 135 -26.96 3.72 -23.96
N CYS A 136 -26.40 3.13 -25.02
CA CYS A 136 -26.51 3.68 -26.37
C CYS A 136 -27.93 3.59 -26.94
N LEU A 137 -28.74 2.62 -26.51
CA LEU A 137 -30.14 2.45 -26.94
C LEU A 137 -31.00 3.59 -26.37
N GLU A 138 -30.81 3.93 -25.10
CA GLU A 138 -31.57 4.98 -24.41
C GLU A 138 -31.37 6.37 -25.03
N VAL A 139 -30.14 6.67 -25.48
CA VAL A 139 -29.80 7.98 -26.04
C VAL A 139 -30.21 8.12 -27.51
N CYS A 140 -30.53 7.02 -28.19
CA CYS A 140 -30.83 7.02 -29.62
C CYS A 140 -32.25 7.50 -29.94
N LYS A 141 -32.41 8.80 -30.17
CA LYS A 141 -33.70 9.41 -30.53
C LYS A 141 -34.30 8.91 -31.86
N ARG A 142 -33.52 8.30 -32.75
CA ARG A 142 -33.96 7.79 -34.06
C ARG A 142 -34.25 6.29 -34.10
N GLY A 143 -34.05 5.58 -32.99
CA GLY A 143 -34.24 4.12 -32.95
C GLY A 143 -33.37 3.37 -33.96
N ALA A 144 -32.19 3.91 -34.29
CA ALA A 144 -31.24 3.29 -35.23
C ALA A 144 -30.44 2.15 -34.60
N LEU A 145 -30.44 2.05 -33.26
CA LEU A 145 -29.79 0.98 -32.52
C LEU A 145 -30.81 -0.09 -32.13
N SER A 146 -30.50 -1.36 -32.39
CA SER A 146 -31.36 -2.50 -32.07
C SER A 146 -30.57 -3.63 -31.43
N TYR A 147 -31.20 -4.35 -30.51
CA TYR A 147 -30.63 -5.57 -29.91
C TYR A 147 -31.21 -6.78 -30.64
N SER A 148 -30.36 -7.51 -31.37
CA SER A 148 -30.81 -8.61 -32.25
C SER A 148 -29.86 -9.82 -32.18
N PRO A 149 -30.37 -11.03 -32.46
CA PRO A 149 -29.54 -12.23 -32.46
C PRO A 149 -28.44 -12.13 -33.52
N SER A 150 -27.24 -12.59 -33.17
CA SER A 150 -26.03 -12.57 -33.99
C SER A 150 -26.19 -13.32 -35.32
N CYS A 151 -27.20 -14.19 -35.41
CA CYS A 151 -27.51 -15.01 -36.59
C CYS A 151 -28.51 -14.38 -37.58
N GLY A 152 -28.92 -13.11 -37.39
CA GLY A 152 -29.74 -12.39 -38.36
C GLY A 152 -28.91 -11.88 -39.55
N LYS A 153 -29.27 -12.28 -40.78
CA LYS A 153 -28.63 -11.88 -42.06
C LYS A 153 -28.39 -10.37 -42.12
N GLN A 154 -27.15 -9.96 -42.34
CA GLN A 154 -26.82 -8.62 -42.84
C GLN A 154 -27.07 -8.58 -44.36
N SER A 155 -27.83 -7.58 -44.82
CA SER A 155 -27.73 -7.12 -46.21
C SER A 155 -26.31 -6.56 -46.42
N LYS A 156 -25.70 -6.97 -47.53
CA LYS A 156 -24.30 -6.76 -47.91
C LYS A 156 -23.93 -5.26 -47.99
N THR A 157 -22.82 -4.90 -47.35
CA THR A 157 -21.60 -4.39 -48.03
C THR A 157 -20.46 -4.30 -47.01
N VAL A 158 -19.68 -5.38 -46.92
CA VAL A 158 -18.28 -5.28 -46.52
C VAL A 158 -17.51 -5.99 -47.63
N LYS A 159 -16.72 -5.22 -48.37
CA LYS A 159 -15.65 -5.79 -49.20
C LYS A 159 -14.80 -6.64 -48.26
N GLU A 160 -14.65 -7.92 -48.57
CA GLU A 160 -13.56 -8.73 -48.04
C GLU A 160 -12.25 -8.03 -48.42
N GLU A 161 -11.71 -7.22 -47.52
CA GLU A 161 -10.27 -7.01 -47.48
C GLU A 161 -9.67 -8.30 -46.96
N LYS A 162 -9.10 -9.06 -47.90
CA LYS A 162 -8.14 -10.12 -47.65
C LYS A 162 -7.21 -9.68 -46.51
N GLN A 163 -7.05 -10.57 -45.54
CA GLN A 163 -5.90 -10.56 -44.66
C GLN A 163 -4.63 -10.57 -45.52
N VAL A 164 -4.06 -9.39 -45.78
CA VAL A 164 -2.63 -9.30 -45.95
C VAL A 164 -2.08 -9.56 -44.56
N THR A 165 -1.60 -10.78 -44.36
CA THR A 165 -0.65 -11.12 -43.31
C THR A 165 0.48 -10.10 -43.39
N ASP A 166 0.38 -9.06 -42.59
CA ASP A 166 1.43 -8.06 -42.44
C ASP A 166 2.59 -8.74 -41.70
N LYS A 167 3.46 -9.38 -42.50
CA LYS A 167 4.76 -9.93 -42.10
C LYS A 167 5.69 -8.87 -41.51
N SER A 168 5.26 -7.60 -41.35
CA SER A 168 6.00 -6.52 -40.72
C SER A 168 5.70 -6.31 -39.23
N LYS A 169 4.66 -6.94 -38.66
CA LYS A 169 4.33 -6.78 -37.21
C LYS A 169 4.86 -7.90 -36.29
N ARG A 170 5.53 -8.91 -36.86
CA ARG A 170 6.29 -9.93 -36.09
C ARG A 170 7.76 -9.55 -35.88
N GLN A 171 8.24 -8.46 -36.47
CA GLN A 171 9.63 -7.99 -36.32
C GLN A 171 9.78 -6.83 -35.32
N PHE A 172 8.69 -6.43 -34.64
CA PHE A 172 8.72 -5.42 -33.58
C PHE A 172 8.66 -6.01 -32.16
N LEU A 173 8.44 -7.32 -32.03
CA LEU A 173 8.49 -8.06 -30.76
C LEU A 173 9.82 -8.80 -30.53
N LEU A 174 10.78 -8.65 -31.45
CA LEU A 174 12.12 -9.25 -31.37
C LEU A 174 13.27 -8.22 -31.38
N SER A 175 12.97 -6.93 -31.48
CA SER A 175 13.95 -5.83 -31.43
C SER A 175 13.84 -4.96 -30.16
N GLY A 176 12.97 -5.34 -29.22
CA GLY A 176 12.80 -4.67 -27.92
C GLY A 176 13.63 -5.28 -26.78
N LEU A 177 14.71 -5.99 -27.09
CA LEU A 177 15.56 -6.70 -26.11
C LEU A 177 17.03 -6.22 -26.06
N THR A 178 17.38 -5.12 -26.74
CA THR A 178 18.79 -4.65 -26.79
C THR A 178 19.01 -3.16 -26.52
N THR A 179 18.04 -2.42 -25.98
CA THR A 179 18.21 -1.01 -25.57
C THR A 179 17.61 -0.73 -24.19
N GLY A 180 18.00 -1.53 -23.20
CA GLY A 180 17.61 -1.39 -21.79
C GLY A 180 18.74 -1.60 -20.77
N LEU A 181 20.00 -1.56 -21.19
CA LEU A 181 21.17 -1.62 -20.31
C LEU A 181 22.15 -0.49 -20.64
N ALA A 182 21.79 0.76 -20.33
CA ALA A 182 22.76 1.87 -20.26
C ALA A 182 22.24 3.09 -19.45
N ALA A 183 21.48 2.87 -18.38
CA ALA A 183 21.05 3.96 -17.50
C ALA A 183 20.95 3.53 -16.02
N ALA A 184 21.86 2.66 -15.57
CA ALA A 184 21.89 2.16 -14.19
C ALA A 184 23.23 2.42 -13.46
N THR A 185 24.03 3.38 -13.91
CA THR A 185 25.30 3.74 -13.22
C THR A 185 25.49 5.26 -13.19
N ALA A 186 24.64 5.95 -12.44
CA ALA A 186 24.96 7.27 -11.89
C ALA A 186 24.06 7.53 -10.68
N VAL A 187 24.33 6.82 -9.57
CA VAL A 187 23.85 7.25 -8.26
C VAL A 187 24.85 8.30 -7.76
N PRO A 188 24.45 9.57 -7.57
CA PRO A 188 25.28 10.49 -6.81
C PRO A 188 25.30 10.03 -5.35
N LYS A 189 26.43 9.41 -4.95
CA LYS A 189 26.82 9.25 -3.55
C LYS A 189 27.10 10.64 -2.98
N ALA A 190 26.12 11.27 -2.36
CA ALA A 190 26.36 12.44 -1.51
C ALA A 190 25.20 12.71 -0.55
N VAL A 191 24.98 11.82 0.43
CA VAL A 191 24.43 12.21 1.73
C VAL A 191 25.10 11.35 2.79
N ALA A 192 26.36 11.68 3.11
CA ALA A 192 26.98 11.25 4.36
C ALA A 192 26.57 12.28 5.42
N GLN A 193 25.45 12.03 6.11
CA GLN A 193 25.08 12.83 7.27
C GLN A 193 25.72 12.25 8.52
N LYS A 194 26.65 13.05 9.07
CA LYS A 194 27.07 13.17 10.47
C LYS A 194 26.56 12.06 11.40
N GLY A 195 27.36 11.01 11.55
CA GLY A 195 27.26 10.10 12.67
C GLY A 195 27.92 10.72 13.89
N VAL A 196 27.17 10.84 14.99
CA VAL A 196 27.76 10.84 16.33
C VAL A 196 28.48 9.51 16.48
N GLN A 197 29.79 9.54 16.63
CA GLN A 197 30.61 8.36 16.84
C GLN A 197 30.36 7.85 18.26
N MET A 198 29.87 6.62 18.37
CA MET A 198 30.01 5.84 19.59
C MET A 198 30.90 4.64 19.30
N SER A 199 31.89 4.46 20.17
CA SER A 199 33.01 3.55 20.08
C SER A 199 32.64 2.18 20.64
N GLY A 200 32.55 1.17 19.78
CA GLY A 200 32.39 -0.23 20.15
C GLY A 200 32.12 -1.09 18.92
N ALA A 201 32.65 -2.31 18.88
CA ALA A 201 32.33 -3.26 17.82
C ALA A 201 30.88 -3.73 17.96
N GLN A 202 29.95 -3.08 17.25
CA GLN A 202 28.54 -3.47 17.27
C GLN A 202 28.30 -4.77 16.50
N VAL A 203 27.49 -5.66 17.07
CA VAL A 203 27.02 -6.90 16.46
C VAL A 203 25.92 -6.58 15.47
N ALA A 204 26.20 -6.80 14.18
CA ALA A 204 25.21 -6.70 13.12
C ALA A 204 24.22 -7.88 13.20
N TYR A 205 22.93 -7.59 13.03
CA TYR A 205 21.89 -8.62 12.95
C TYR A 205 21.03 -8.42 11.70
N LYS A 206 20.41 -9.51 11.25
CA LYS A 206 19.45 -9.50 10.15
C LYS A 206 18.13 -10.09 10.64
N VAL A 207 17.07 -9.30 10.54
CA VAL A 207 15.72 -9.74 10.87
C VAL A 207 15.30 -10.86 9.91
N LYS A 208 14.93 -12.02 10.45
CA LYS A 208 14.57 -13.20 9.65
C LYS A 208 13.21 -13.06 8.98
N TYR A 209 12.22 -12.59 9.74
CA TYR A 209 10.87 -12.34 9.25
C TYR A 209 10.46 -10.89 9.54
N PRO A 210 9.88 -10.20 8.54
CA PRO A 210 9.34 -8.86 8.77
C PRO A 210 8.16 -8.88 9.73
N VAL A 211 8.02 -7.80 10.51
CA VAL A 211 6.89 -7.61 11.40
C VAL A 211 5.69 -7.13 10.60
N MET A 212 4.66 -7.97 10.51
CA MET A 212 3.39 -7.64 9.86
C MET A 212 2.42 -6.93 10.83
N PRO A 213 1.45 -6.14 10.34
CA PRO A 213 0.44 -5.50 11.20
C PRO A 213 -0.35 -6.53 12.04
N PRO A 214 -0.76 -6.20 13.27
CA PRO A 214 -1.61 -7.08 14.07
C PRO A 214 -2.92 -7.38 13.33
N GLY A 215 -3.33 -8.65 13.32
CA GLY A 215 -4.53 -9.11 12.58
C GLY A 215 -4.24 -9.62 11.16
N ALA A 216 -3.00 -9.57 10.69
CA ALA A 216 -2.60 -10.15 9.39
C ALA A 216 -2.53 -11.69 9.38
N VAL A 217 -2.61 -12.34 10.54
CA VAL A 217 -2.61 -13.80 10.78
C VAL A 217 -1.29 -14.49 10.42
N SER A 218 -0.84 -14.41 9.17
CA SER A 218 0.45 -14.96 8.73
C SER A 218 0.97 -14.22 7.50
N ILE A 219 2.27 -14.37 7.21
CA ILE A 219 2.87 -13.80 5.99
C ILE A 219 2.13 -14.33 4.74
N LYS A 220 1.80 -15.63 4.72
CA LYS A 220 1.07 -16.25 3.61
C LYS A 220 -0.34 -15.68 3.44
N HIS A 221 -1.07 -15.52 4.54
CA HIS A 221 -2.41 -14.92 4.53
C HIS A 221 -2.38 -13.48 4.02
N LEU A 222 -1.47 -12.66 4.57
CA LEU A 222 -1.28 -11.29 4.11
C LEU A 222 -0.93 -11.24 2.63
N GLN A 223 -0.03 -12.11 2.15
CA GLN A 223 0.37 -12.16 0.75
C GLN A 223 -0.78 -12.53 -0.19
N ALA A 224 -1.66 -13.44 0.23
CA ALA A 224 -2.78 -13.90 -0.56
C ALA A 224 -3.91 -12.85 -0.67
N HIS A 225 -4.21 -12.16 0.44
CA HIS A 225 -5.39 -11.28 0.51
C HIS A 225 -5.06 -9.79 0.35
N CYS A 226 -3.85 -9.34 0.68
CA CYS A 226 -3.47 -7.93 0.59
C CYS A 226 -3.26 -7.51 -0.87
N THR A 227 -4.01 -6.50 -1.30
CA THR A 227 -3.87 -5.93 -2.64
C THR A 227 -2.96 -4.70 -2.69
N SER A 228 -2.30 -4.36 -1.58
CA SER A 228 -1.41 -3.20 -1.46
C SER A 228 -2.13 -1.88 -1.82
N CYS A 229 -3.31 -1.65 -1.23
CA CYS A 229 -4.11 -0.42 -1.41
C CYS A 229 -3.62 0.77 -0.55
N HIS A 230 -2.72 0.51 0.41
CA HIS A 230 -2.08 1.49 1.30
C HIS A 230 -3.01 2.28 2.26
N LEU A 231 -4.27 1.88 2.41
CA LEU A 231 -5.20 2.51 3.35
C LEU A 231 -4.70 2.41 4.81
N CYS A 232 -4.27 1.21 5.24
CA CYS A 232 -3.73 1.00 6.58
C CYS A 232 -2.43 1.78 6.83
N ILE A 233 -1.58 1.93 5.82
CA ILE A 233 -0.34 2.71 5.90
C ILE A 233 -0.66 4.20 6.06
N SER A 234 -1.63 4.70 5.29
CA SER A 234 -2.04 6.10 5.33
C SER A 234 -2.73 6.48 6.65
N LYS A 235 -3.57 5.58 7.19
CA LYS A 235 -4.36 5.82 8.40
C LYS A 235 -3.66 5.45 9.70
N CYS A 236 -2.44 4.89 9.64
CA CYS A 236 -1.65 4.57 10.82
C CYS A 236 -1.26 5.85 11.59
N PRO A 237 -1.76 6.07 12.82
CA PRO A 237 -1.51 7.31 13.57
C PRO A 237 -0.03 7.43 13.99
N SER A 238 0.58 6.31 14.40
CA SER A 238 1.98 6.26 14.81
C SER A 238 2.96 6.23 13.64
N LYS A 239 2.45 6.22 12.40
CA LYS A 239 3.25 6.15 11.16
C LYS A 239 4.24 4.98 11.17
N VAL A 240 4.03 3.89 11.92
CA VAL A 240 4.95 2.74 11.99
C VAL A 240 4.92 1.91 10.70
N LEU A 241 3.77 1.83 10.04
CA LEU A 241 3.62 1.05 8.81
C LEU A 241 4.26 1.76 7.61
N ARG A 242 4.94 0.99 6.76
CA ARG A 242 5.41 1.45 5.45
C ARG A 242 5.18 0.38 4.38
N PRO A 243 5.21 0.77 3.10
CA PRO A 243 5.22 -0.19 2.01
C PRO A 243 6.52 -1.00 2.06
N ALA A 244 6.40 -2.32 2.05
CA ALA A 244 7.53 -3.23 1.90
C ALA A 244 8.13 -3.07 0.51
N PHE A 245 9.46 -3.14 0.43
CA PHE A 245 10.17 -3.25 -0.83
C PHE A 245 10.46 -4.72 -1.14
N MET A 246 11.27 -5.40 -0.33
CA MET A 246 11.70 -6.78 -0.57
C MET A 246 11.65 -7.67 0.68
N GLU A 247 11.12 -7.16 1.79
CA GLU A 247 11.07 -7.85 3.08
C GLU A 247 10.23 -9.12 3.06
N TYR A 248 9.14 -9.11 2.28
CA TYR A 248 8.28 -10.28 2.04
C TYR A 248 8.68 -11.05 0.76
N GLY A 249 9.78 -10.68 0.11
CA GLY A 249 10.13 -11.13 -1.25
C GLY A 249 9.27 -10.48 -2.35
N VAL A 250 9.46 -10.92 -3.60
CA VAL A 250 8.82 -10.32 -4.80
C VAL A 250 7.28 -10.33 -4.72
N GLY A 251 6.70 -11.37 -4.11
CA GLY A 251 5.25 -11.51 -3.97
C GLY A 251 4.60 -10.50 -3.00
N GLY A 252 5.38 -9.90 -2.10
CA GLY A 252 4.87 -8.95 -1.10
C GLY A 252 5.33 -7.51 -1.28
N ILE A 253 5.78 -7.15 -2.49
CA ILE A 253 6.11 -5.76 -2.83
C ILE A 253 4.90 -4.85 -2.54
N MET A 254 5.17 -3.71 -1.89
CA MET A 254 4.19 -2.69 -1.46
C MET A 254 3.18 -3.14 -0.40
N GLN A 255 3.31 -4.34 0.18
CA GLN A 255 2.47 -4.76 1.30
C GLN A 255 2.90 -4.05 2.59
N PRO A 256 2.00 -3.88 3.58
CA PRO A 256 2.35 -3.19 4.81
C PRO A 256 3.35 -3.99 5.64
N VAL A 257 4.44 -3.34 6.03
CA VAL A 257 5.42 -3.84 7.00
C VAL A 257 5.61 -2.79 8.10
N ALA A 258 5.76 -3.23 9.35
CA ALA A 258 6.08 -2.35 10.45
C ALA A 258 7.58 -2.01 10.42
N ASP A 259 7.89 -0.73 10.60
CA ASP A 259 9.24 -0.20 10.65
C ASP A 259 9.39 0.75 11.83
N PHE A 260 10.25 0.35 12.76
CA PHE A 260 10.45 1.01 14.05
C PHE A 260 11.47 2.15 14.01
N GLU A 261 11.96 2.56 12.85
CA GLU A 261 12.87 3.70 12.74
C GLU A 261 12.14 5.01 13.10
N LYS A 262 10.89 5.16 12.66
CA LYS A 262 10.12 6.42 12.71
C LYS A 262 8.93 6.42 13.69
N GLY A 263 8.62 5.28 14.30
CA GLY A 263 7.53 5.16 15.28
C GLY A 263 7.35 3.71 15.73
N PHE A 264 6.34 3.42 16.53
CA PHE A 264 6.02 2.07 17.01
C PHE A 264 4.52 1.79 16.96
N CYS A 265 4.09 0.54 17.17
CA CYS A 265 2.66 0.22 17.18
C CYS A 265 2.05 0.65 18.52
N ASN A 266 1.12 1.61 18.51
CA ASN A 266 0.40 2.01 19.73
C ASN A 266 -0.39 0.83 20.28
N TYR A 267 -0.36 0.60 21.60
CA TYR A 267 -0.96 -0.58 22.24
C TYR A 267 -2.49 -0.69 21.99
N ASP A 268 -3.23 0.41 22.13
CA ASP A 268 -4.70 0.41 22.06
C ASP A 268 -5.29 0.75 20.67
N CYS A 269 -4.48 0.70 19.60
CA CYS A 269 -4.92 1.11 18.25
C CYS A 269 -5.33 -0.05 17.33
N THR A 270 -6.59 -0.12 16.88
CA THR A 270 -7.14 -1.16 15.97
C THR A 270 -7.37 -0.72 14.53
N VAL A 271 -7.06 0.56 14.22
CA VAL A 271 -7.38 1.24 12.96
C VAL A 271 -6.99 0.46 11.70
N CYS A 272 -5.86 -0.25 11.71
CA CYS A 272 -5.38 -0.96 10.51
C CYS A 272 -6.31 -2.09 10.03
N GLY A 273 -7.01 -2.78 10.96
CA GLY A 273 -8.02 -3.78 10.65
C GLY A 273 -9.36 -3.16 10.25
N GLU A 274 -9.72 -2.03 10.86
CA GLU A 274 -10.96 -1.30 10.56
C GLU A 274 -11.01 -0.79 9.11
N VAL A 275 -9.86 -0.30 8.60
CA VAL A 275 -9.76 0.28 7.25
C VAL A 275 -9.42 -0.76 6.17
N CYS A 276 -9.24 -2.03 6.52
CA CYS A 276 -8.88 -3.07 5.55
C CYS A 276 -10.13 -3.58 4.80
N PRO A 277 -10.29 -3.32 3.50
CA PRO A 277 -11.50 -3.70 2.77
C PRO A 277 -11.56 -5.20 2.45
N ASN A 278 -10.39 -5.83 2.23
CA ASN A 278 -10.30 -7.20 1.72
C ASN A 278 -10.08 -8.24 2.83
N GLY A 279 -10.12 -7.83 4.10
CA GLY A 279 -9.87 -8.72 5.24
C GLY A 279 -8.43 -9.24 5.33
N ALA A 280 -7.47 -8.65 4.60
CA ALA A 280 -6.06 -9.05 4.71
C ALA A 280 -5.47 -8.75 6.10
N ILE A 281 -6.07 -7.78 6.80
CA ILE A 281 -5.88 -7.51 8.23
C ILE A 281 -7.27 -7.63 8.84
N HIS A 282 -7.46 -8.57 9.75
CA HIS A 282 -8.73 -8.75 10.43
C HIS A 282 -9.02 -7.57 11.36
N LYS A 283 -10.32 -7.27 11.51
CA LYS A 283 -10.80 -6.36 12.55
C LYS A 283 -10.58 -7.05 13.89
N LEU A 284 -9.93 -6.34 14.81
CA LEU A 284 -9.65 -6.81 16.15
C LEU A 284 -10.29 -5.85 17.13
N THR A 285 -10.75 -6.36 18.27
CA THR A 285 -10.97 -5.51 19.44
C THR A 285 -9.63 -5.14 20.09
N VAL A 286 -9.66 -4.20 21.04
CA VAL A 286 -8.45 -3.76 21.75
C VAL A 286 -7.87 -4.91 22.57
N GLU A 287 -8.73 -5.68 23.23
CA GLU A 287 -8.38 -6.83 24.07
C GLU A 287 -7.78 -7.98 23.25
N GLU A 288 -8.38 -8.28 22.08
CA GLU A 288 -7.83 -9.27 21.15
C GLU A 288 -6.45 -8.85 20.68
N LYS A 289 -6.28 -7.56 20.37
CA LYS A 289 -5.00 -7.03 19.91
C LYS A 289 -3.91 -7.11 20.99
N HIS A 290 -4.25 -6.81 22.25
CA HIS A 290 -3.32 -6.95 23.38
C HIS A 290 -2.78 -8.38 23.53
N SER A 291 -3.53 -9.37 23.05
CA SER A 291 -3.11 -10.78 23.09
C SER A 291 -2.43 -11.26 21.81
N ILE A 292 -2.38 -10.46 20.73
CA ILE A 292 -1.79 -10.88 19.45
C ILE A 292 -0.31 -10.50 19.40
N GLN A 293 0.52 -11.48 19.06
CA GLN A 293 1.97 -11.34 18.94
C GLN A 293 2.40 -11.39 17.45
N PRO A 294 2.47 -10.23 16.76
CA PRO A 294 3.03 -10.12 15.40
C PRO A 294 4.54 -10.37 15.33
N GLY A 295 5.25 -10.16 16.44
CA GLY A 295 6.69 -10.39 16.56
C GLY A 295 7.11 -10.48 18.01
N ARG A 296 8.36 -10.89 18.24
CA ARG A 296 8.96 -11.06 19.56
C ARG A 296 10.18 -10.16 19.71
N VAL A 297 10.41 -9.71 20.94
CA VAL A 297 11.58 -8.91 21.26
C VAL A 297 12.84 -9.79 21.36
N VAL A 298 13.95 -9.25 20.88
CA VAL A 298 15.28 -9.86 20.94
C VAL A 298 16.25 -8.83 21.50
N PHE A 299 16.96 -9.18 22.57
CA PHE A 299 17.98 -8.35 23.18
C PHE A 299 19.38 -8.87 22.84
N ILE A 300 20.26 -7.97 22.42
CA ILE A 300 21.66 -8.19 22.09
C ILE A 300 22.48 -7.39 23.09
N LYS A 301 23.06 -8.08 24.07
CA LYS A 301 23.77 -7.48 25.20
C LYS A 301 24.97 -6.65 24.73
N GLU A 302 25.68 -7.14 23.73
CA GLU A 302 26.92 -6.55 23.19
C GLU A 302 26.71 -5.19 22.55
N ASN A 303 25.48 -4.86 22.18
CA ASN A 303 25.12 -3.58 21.59
C ASN A 303 24.56 -2.59 22.63
N CYS A 304 24.32 -3.01 23.88
CA CYS A 304 23.66 -2.18 24.88
C CYS A 304 24.61 -1.14 25.48
N VAL A 305 24.20 0.13 25.56
CA VAL A 305 24.98 1.22 26.19
C VAL A 305 25.31 0.98 27.67
N VAL A 306 24.47 0.22 28.37
CA VAL A 306 24.77 -0.22 29.75
C VAL A 306 25.98 -1.14 29.78
N TYR A 307 26.13 -1.97 28.75
CA TYR A 307 27.22 -2.94 28.63
C TYR A 307 28.48 -2.32 27.98
N THR A 308 28.31 -1.48 26.95
CA THR A 308 29.43 -0.91 26.19
C THR A 308 30.03 0.33 26.84
N ASP A 309 29.19 1.20 27.38
CA ASP A 309 29.57 2.52 27.90
C ASP A 309 29.35 2.66 29.41
N GLU A 310 29.00 1.56 30.08
CA GLU A 310 28.75 1.48 31.54
C GLU A 310 27.81 2.58 32.06
N THR A 311 26.85 2.99 31.23
CA THR A 311 25.92 4.09 31.54
C THR A 311 24.54 3.55 31.91
N SER A 312 23.91 4.10 32.95
CA SER A 312 22.54 3.73 33.34
C SER A 312 21.53 4.11 32.25
N CYS A 313 20.76 3.14 31.74
CA CYS A 313 19.76 3.35 30.70
C CYS A 313 18.59 2.36 30.85
N GLY A 314 17.37 2.87 31.04
CA GLY A 314 16.14 2.08 31.21
C GLY A 314 15.09 2.28 30.10
N ALA A 315 15.40 3.03 29.04
CA ALA A 315 14.41 3.54 28.08
C ALA A 315 13.53 2.44 27.45
N CYS A 316 14.10 1.27 27.19
CA CYS A 316 13.37 0.15 26.59
C CYS A 316 12.32 -0.47 27.52
N SER A 317 12.54 -0.48 28.83
CA SER A 317 11.60 -0.95 29.84
C SER A 317 10.47 0.07 30.05
N GLU A 318 10.80 1.36 30.17
CA GLU A 318 9.82 2.43 30.38
C GLU A 318 8.80 2.55 29.23
N HIS A 319 9.22 2.22 28.01
CA HIS A 319 8.35 2.24 26.82
C HIS A 319 7.65 0.90 26.55
N CYS A 320 7.83 -0.10 27.41
CA CYS A 320 7.21 -1.41 27.25
C CYS A 320 5.83 -1.46 27.91
N PRO A 321 4.71 -1.47 27.14
CA PRO A 321 3.37 -1.45 27.74
C PRO A 321 3.01 -2.77 28.45
N THR A 322 3.69 -3.86 28.11
CA THR A 322 3.41 -5.21 28.62
C THR A 322 4.40 -5.66 29.69
N GLN A 323 5.37 -4.79 30.06
CA GLN A 323 6.50 -5.15 30.92
C GLN A 323 7.31 -6.39 30.43
N ALA A 324 7.21 -6.71 29.14
CA ALA A 324 8.03 -7.73 28.47
C ALA A 324 9.54 -7.42 28.49
N VAL A 325 9.91 -6.20 28.88
CA VAL A 325 11.30 -5.75 29.06
C VAL A 325 11.41 -5.17 30.46
N ALA A 326 12.07 -5.89 31.37
CA ALA A 326 12.26 -5.49 32.75
C ALA A 326 13.74 -5.23 33.03
N MET A 327 14.05 -4.18 33.79
CA MET A 327 15.43 -3.88 34.19
C MET A 327 15.82 -4.74 35.39
N VAL A 328 16.86 -5.56 35.25
CA VAL A 328 17.38 -6.39 36.34
C VAL A 328 18.76 -5.92 36.80
N PRO A 329 19.12 -6.13 38.08
CA PRO A 329 20.45 -5.78 38.58
C PRO A 329 21.57 -6.34 37.72
N TYR A 330 22.54 -5.48 37.43
CA TYR A 330 23.73 -5.75 36.66
C TYR A 330 24.97 -5.22 37.42
N GLN A 331 26.15 -5.46 36.86
CA GLN A 331 27.44 -5.10 37.47
C GLN A 331 27.52 -3.61 37.83
N ASN A 332 28.32 -3.29 38.84
CA ASN A 332 28.60 -1.92 39.29
C ASN A 332 27.34 -1.10 39.67
N GLY A 333 26.28 -1.76 40.13
CA GLY A 333 25.03 -1.10 40.53
C GLY A 333 24.17 -0.62 39.35
N LEU A 334 24.55 -0.97 38.12
CA LEU A 334 23.74 -0.72 36.93
C LEU A 334 22.61 -1.74 36.83
N THR A 335 21.64 -1.48 35.97
CA THR A 335 20.60 -2.45 35.60
C THR A 335 20.62 -2.69 34.09
N ILE A 336 20.33 -3.91 33.66
CA ILE A 336 20.31 -4.29 32.24
C ILE A 336 18.94 -4.89 31.88
N PRO A 337 18.43 -4.69 30.66
CA PRO A 337 17.14 -5.27 30.29
C PRO A 337 17.21 -6.79 30.20
N GLN A 338 16.24 -7.44 30.83
CA GLN A 338 15.85 -8.82 30.61
C GLN A 338 14.53 -8.85 29.85
N VAL A 339 14.42 -9.76 28.88
CA VAL A 339 13.24 -9.86 28.01
C VAL A 339 12.44 -11.13 28.28
N ASP A 340 11.12 -10.99 28.33
CA ASP A 340 10.17 -12.10 28.34
C ASP A 340 9.38 -12.10 27.03
N THR A 341 9.63 -13.12 26.20
CA THR A 341 8.98 -13.24 24.90
C THR A 341 7.54 -13.75 24.98
N GLU A 342 7.09 -14.31 26.11
CA GLU A 342 5.74 -14.88 26.22
C GLU A 342 4.67 -13.79 26.38
N ILE A 343 5.00 -12.70 27.08
CA ILE A 343 4.12 -11.54 27.29
C ILE A 343 4.33 -10.42 26.25
N CYS A 344 5.41 -10.51 25.45
CA CYS A 344 5.71 -9.53 24.42
C CYS A 344 4.65 -9.53 23.30
N VAL A 345 4.16 -8.35 22.91
CA VAL A 345 3.23 -8.18 21.78
C VAL A 345 3.89 -7.62 20.52
N GLY A 346 5.23 -7.53 20.48
CA GLY A 346 5.97 -7.08 19.31
C GLY A 346 5.63 -5.65 18.83
N CYS A 347 5.24 -4.75 19.74
CA CYS A 347 4.84 -3.39 19.38
C CYS A 347 6.01 -2.52 18.88
N GLY A 348 7.25 -2.87 19.23
CA GLY A 348 8.48 -2.19 18.83
C GLY A 348 8.76 -0.86 19.53
N GLY A 349 8.07 -0.54 20.63
CA GLY A 349 8.35 0.65 21.44
C GLY A 349 9.80 0.65 21.96
N CYS A 350 10.24 -0.49 22.50
CA CYS A 350 11.61 -0.70 22.98
C CYS A 350 12.67 -0.55 21.89
N GLU A 351 12.38 -1.03 20.68
CA GLU A 351 13.29 -0.88 19.54
C GLU A 351 13.35 0.59 19.09
N HIS A 352 12.21 1.26 18.98
CA HIS A 352 12.13 2.65 18.52
C HIS A 352 12.94 3.60 19.40
N ILE A 353 12.78 3.48 20.73
CA ILE A 353 13.41 4.38 21.71
C ILE A 353 14.89 4.09 21.94
N CYS A 354 15.38 2.89 21.58
CA CYS A 354 16.77 2.53 21.78
C CYS A 354 17.70 3.58 21.14
N PRO A 355 18.64 4.20 21.89
CA PRO A 355 19.50 5.25 21.34
C PRO A 355 20.62 4.71 20.44
N VAL A 356 20.91 3.40 20.56
CA VAL A 356 22.03 2.76 19.87
C VAL A 356 21.80 2.70 18.37
N ARG A 357 22.79 3.15 17.59
CA ARG A 357 22.81 3.12 16.12
C ARG A 357 24.21 2.72 15.63
N PRO A 358 24.35 2.11 14.44
CA PRO A 358 23.28 1.66 13.54
C PRO A 358 22.53 0.41 14.01
N TYR A 359 23.15 -0.49 14.78
CA TYR A 359 22.50 -1.72 15.24
C TYR A 359 22.00 -1.56 16.67
N ARG A 360 20.67 -1.48 16.82
CA ARG A 360 20.01 -1.33 18.13
C ARG A 360 20.32 -2.52 19.03
N ALA A 361 20.42 -2.25 20.34
CA ALA A 361 20.62 -3.29 21.35
C ALA A 361 19.40 -4.19 21.54
N ILE A 362 18.22 -3.67 21.28
CA ILE A 362 16.95 -4.39 21.38
C ILE A 362 16.16 -4.17 20.10
N HIS A 363 15.62 -5.25 19.54
CA HIS A 363 14.85 -5.21 18.30
C HIS A 363 13.71 -6.20 18.31
N VAL A 364 12.74 -6.02 17.41
CA VAL A 364 11.61 -6.93 17.25
C VAL A 364 11.79 -7.78 16.00
N GLU A 365 11.78 -9.09 16.18
CA GLU A 365 11.75 -10.06 15.09
C GLU A 365 10.31 -10.47 14.80
N GLY A 366 9.87 -10.41 13.54
CA GLY A 366 8.53 -10.85 13.16
C GLY A 366 8.33 -12.35 13.33
N ASN A 367 7.08 -12.74 13.55
CA ASN A 367 6.68 -14.14 13.48
C ASN A 367 6.18 -14.46 12.06
N SER A 368 6.44 -15.66 11.55
CA SER A 368 5.90 -16.09 10.24
C SER A 368 4.37 -16.28 10.27
N VAL A 369 3.85 -16.66 11.44
CA VAL A 369 2.44 -16.76 11.81
C VAL A 369 2.27 -16.04 13.15
N GLN A 370 1.28 -15.17 13.28
CA GLN A 370 1.04 -14.44 14.51
C GLN A 370 0.65 -15.40 15.63
N LEU A 371 1.31 -15.26 16.77
CA LEU A 371 1.06 -16.07 17.96
C LEU A 371 0.15 -15.31 18.93
N LYS A 372 -0.22 -15.97 20.02
CA LYS A 372 -0.88 -15.30 21.14
C LYS A 372 0.12 -15.08 22.26
N ALA A 373 0.24 -13.84 22.70
CA ALA A 373 0.97 -13.49 23.92
C ALA A 373 0.13 -13.90 25.14
N LYS A 374 0.79 -14.23 26.25
CA LYS A 374 0.12 -14.39 27.53
C LYS A 374 -0.37 -13.01 28.00
N PRO A 375 -1.59 -12.91 28.56
CA PRO A 375 -2.04 -11.66 29.15
C PRO A 375 -1.08 -11.29 30.28
N PHE A 376 -0.67 -10.04 30.30
CA PHE A 376 0.07 -9.50 31.43
C PHE A 376 -0.87 -9.50 32.65
N ALA A 377 -0.45 -10.12 33.74
CA ALA A 377 -1.18 -10.02 34.99
C ALA A 377 -0.90 -8.63 35.56
N GLU A 378 -1.92 -7.75 35.57
CA GLU A 378 -1.85 -6.55 36.40
C GLU A 378 -1.68 -7.02 37.84
N GLU A 379 -0.53 -6.73 38.46
CA GLU A 379 -0.41 -6.89 39.91
C GLU A 379 -1.56 -6.10 40.53
N GLU A 380 -2.35 -6.77 41.38
CA GLU A 380 -3.43 -6.15 42.14
C GLU A 380 -2.88 -4.83 42.72
N LYS A 381 -3.51 -3.71 42.34
CA LYS A 381 -3.24 -2.43 42.97
C LYS A 381 -3.49 -2.61 44.46
N LYS A 382 -2.43 -2.87 45.21
CA LYS A 382 -2.46 -2.64 46.65
C LYS A 382 -2.62 -1.14 46.76
N ASP A 383 -3.82 -0.71 47.12
CA ASP A 383 -4.06 0.62 47.64
C ASP A 383 -3.13 0.77 48.85
N VAL A 384 -1.93 1.29 48.61
CA VAL A 384 -1.08 1.79 49.68
C VAL A 384 -1.75 3.11 50.04
N ASP A 385 -2.62 3.08 51.05
CA ASP A 385 -3.01 4.28 51.76
C ASP A 385 -1.72 4.96 52.23
N VAL A 386 -1.32 6.00 51.52
CA VAL A 386 -0.23 6.86 51.94
C VAL A 386 -0.82 7.74 53.04
N ASP A 387 -0.88 7.18 54.25
CA ASP A 387 -1.22 7.93 55.44
C ASP A 387 -0.20 9.07 55.61
N ASN A 388 -0.68 10.30 55.40
CA ASN A 388 0.03 11.55 55.61
C ASN A 388 1.37 11.70 54.88
N PHE A 389 1.34 12.50 53.80
CA PHE A 389 2.50 13.32 53.43
C PHE A 389 2.83 14.24 54.61
N GLY A 390 3.75 13.80 55.47
CA GLY A 390 4.29 14.58 56.57
C GLY A 390 5.04 15.80 56.02
N PHE A 391 4.41 16.96 56.14
CA PHE A 391 5.09 18.24 56.28
C PHE A 391 5.58 18.41 57.71
#